data_AF-A0A969ZAZ6-F1
#
_entry.id   AF-A0A969ZAZ6-F1
#
_cell.length_a   1.000
_cell.length_b   1.000
_cell.length_c   1.000
_cell.angle_alpha   90.00
_cell.angle_beta   90.00
_cell.angle_gamma   90.00
#
_symmetry.space_group_name_H-M   'P 1'
#
loop_
_entity.id
_entity.type
_entity.pdbx_description
1 polymer ?
#
loop_
_entity_poly.entity_id
_entity_poly.type
_entity_poly.pdbx_seq_one_letter_code
_entity_poly.pdbx_strand_id
1 'polypeptide(L)'
;MRSTSGIPRTDSLGKYDICDNADSNFLFLHILSLQKATGGFLIDENFAQILNTTLEELKSIASKIHVDSSIDKFKLLSTALVLRYLEREHGSKRHIWEEVVRKSRKWIIKVITEHQPLYEKQAIIDFADDYVKMALFDS
;
A
#
# COMPACT_ATOMS: atom_id res chain seq x y z
N MET A 1 26.16 12.90 28.94
CA MET A 1 24.90 12.85 29.70
C MET A 1 23.79 13.47 28.84
N ARG A 2 22.68 12.72 28.65
CA ARG A 2 21.35 13.09 28.07
C ARG A 2 21.37 13.63 26.63
N SER A 3 20.99 12.88 25.60
CA SER A 3 19.63 12.39 25.26
C SER A 3 18.56 13.45 25.44
N THR A 4 18.19 14.10 24.33
CA THR A 4 16.91 14.80 24.19
C THR A 4 16.21 14.22 22.98
N SER A 5 15.13 13.52 23.29
CA SER A 5 14.14 12.90 22.41
C SER A 5 13.75 13.77 21.22
N GLY A 6 13.77 13.18 20.02
CA GLY A 6 13.01 13.69 18.88
C GLY A 6 11.52 13.56 19.17
N ILE A 7 10.91 14.65 19.60
CA ILE A 7 9.45 14.77 19.67
C ILE A 7 8.99 15.24 18.29
N PRO A 8 7.98 14.59 17.67
CA PRO A 8 7.42 15.07 16.41
C PRO A 8 6.79 16.44 16.64
N ARG A 9 7.19 17.45 15.83
CA ARG A 9 6.53 18.75 15.83
C ARG A 9 5.38 18.68 14.83
N THR A 10 4.15 18.75 15.32
CA THR A 10 2.97 19.05 14.51
C THR A 10 2.88 20.55 14.31
N ASP A 11 2.51 21.00 13.11
CA ASP A 11 2.14 22.40 12.91
C ASP A 11 0.85 22.73 13.70
N SER A 12 0.53 24.02 13.78
CA SER A 12 -0.67 24.54 14.48
C SER A 12 -2.01 24.07 13.89
N LEU A 13 -2.00 23.25 12.83
CA LEU A 13 -3.16 22.70 12.14
C LEU A 13 -3.20 21.16 12.16
N GLY A 14 -2.25 20.50 12.84
CA GLY A 14 -2.20 19.05 12.94
C GLY A 14 -1.86 18.35 11.61
N LYS A 15 -1.27 19.06 10.65
CA LYS A 15 -0.79 18.48 9.40
C LYS A 15 0.71 18.24 9.49
N TYR A 16 1.13 17.11 8.94
CA TYR A 16 2.55 16.79 8.80
C TYR A 16 3.16 17.74 7.77
N ASP A 17 4.12 18.54 8.23
CA ASP A 17 4.89 19.46 7.39
C ASP A 17 5.82 18.62 6.50
N ILE A 18 5.57 18.59 5.18
CA ILE A 18 6.28 17.73 4.23
C ILE A 18 7.62 18.40 3.90
N CYS A 19 8.62 18.28 4.79
CA CYS A 19 10.01 18.65 4.53
C CYS A 19 10.96 17.68 5.26
N ASP A 20 11.42 16.62 4.58
CA ASP A 20 12.83 16.18 4.51
C ASP A 20 12.97 14.69 4.12
N ASN A 21 14.00 14.41 3.33
CA ASN A 21 14.37 13.12 2.71
C ASN A 21 14.40 11.90 3.69
N ALA A 22 14.49 12.15 5.00
CA ALA A 22 14.43 11.12 6.03
C ALA A 22 13.02 10.51 6.17
N ASP A 23 11.97 11.31 6.10
CA ASP A 23 10.58 10.86 6.29
C ASP A 23 10.09 10.02 5.11
N SER A 24 10.54 10.31 3.88
CA SER A 24 10.27 9.46 2.72
C SER A 24 10.90 8.06 2.84
N ASN A 25 12.10 7.96 3.42
CA ASN A 25 12.72 6.66 3.71
C ASN A 25 12.00 5.93 4.85
N PHE A 26 11.55 6.64 5.89
CA PHE A 26 10.74 6.04 6.95
C PHE A 26 9.40 5.52 6.41
N LEU A 27 8.75 6.28 5.54
CA LEU A 27 7.51 5.87 4.88
C LEU A 27 7.74 4.64 3.98
N PHE A 28 8.81 4.64 3.20
CA PHE A 28 9.17 3.49 2.35
C PHE A 28 9.43 2.22 3.19
N LEU A 29 10.22 2.31 4.26
CA LEU A 29 10.48 1.19 5.15
C LEU A 29 9.22 0.75 5.91
N HIS A 30 8.38 1.71 6.31
CA HIS A 30 7.08 1.45 6.91
C HIS A 30 6.22 0.61 5.99
N ILE A 31 6.06 1.02 4.72
CA ILE A 31 5.30 0.27 3.71
C ILE A 31 5.80 -1.16 3.56
N LEU A 32 7.11 -1.36 3.46
CA LEU A 32 7.68 -2.70 3.37
C LEU A 32 7.41 -3.54 4.62
N SER A 33 7.40 -2.93 5.80
CA SER A 33 7.10 -3.61 7.08
C SER A 33 5.66 -4.12 7.19
N LEU A 34 4.74 -3.60 6.38
CA LEU A 34 3.34 -4.03 6.35
C LEU A 34 3.15 -5.42 5.72
N GLN A 35 4.21 -5.99 5.11
CA GLN A 35 4.19 -7.34 4.56
C GLN A 35 3.93 -8.39 5.65
N LYS A 36 3.06 -9.36 5.36
CA LYS A 36 2.77 -10.47 6.28
C LYS A 36 3.62 -11.69 5.97
N ALA A 37 3.85 -12.52 6.99
CA ALA A 37 4.66 -13.74 6.87
C ALA A 37 4.13 -14.71 5.80
N THR A 38 2.82 -14.73 5.59
CA THR A 38 2.13 -15.52 4.55
C THR A 38 2.30 -14.96 3.12
N GLY A 39 3.02 -13.86 2.97
CA GLY A 39 2.94 -13.00 1.79
C GLY A 39 1.72 -12.08 1.86
N GLY A 40 1.69 -11.13 0.91
CA GLY A 40 0.70 -10.07 0.87
C GLY A 40 0.96 -8.97 1.90
N PHE A 41 0.14 -7.92 1.86
CA PHE A 41 0.21 -6.76 2.72
C PHE A 41 -1.10 -6.56 3.47
N LEU A 42 -1.05 -5.99 4.66
CA LEU A 42 -2.21 -5.35 5.28
C LEU A 42 -1.84 -3.89 5.52
N ILE A 43 -2.47 -3.01 4.75
CA ILE A 43 -2.24 -1.57 4.83
C ILE A 43 -2.90 -0.98 6.09
N ASP A 44 -2.35 0.12 6.58
CA ASP A 44 -2.81 0.85 7.75
C ASP A 44 -3.28 2.26 7.38
N GLU A 45 -3.62 3.09 8.38
CA GLU A 45 -4.06 4.46 8.15
C GLU A 45 -3.00 5.31 7.44
N ASN A 46 -1.71 5.09 7.73
CA ASN A 46 -0.62 5.84 7.09
C ASN A 46 -0.59 5.58 5.59
N PHE A 47 -0.67 4.32 5.16
CA PHE A 47 -0.72 4.01 3.73
C PHE A 47 -2.02 4.50 3.07
N ALA A 48 -3.15 4.46 3.77
CA ALA A 48 -4.40 5.03 3.24
C ALA A 48 -4.28 6.55 3.01
N GLN A 49 -3.61 7.27 3.91
CA GLN A 49 -3.34 8.71 3.76
C GLN A 49 -2.44 9.01 2.55
N ILE A 50 -1.46 8.15 2.22
CA ILE A 50 -0.66 8.28 0.98
C ILE A 50 -1.56 8.27 -0.26
N LEU A 51 -2.66 7.51 -0.21
CA LEU A 51 -3.62 7.42 -1.30
C LEU A 51 -4.77 8.43 -1.18
N ASN A 52 -4.63 9.46 -0.34
CA ASN A 52 -5.63 10.50 -0.11
C ASN A 52 -7.03 9.93 0.25
N THR A 53 -7.07 8.83 1.00
CA THR A 53 -8.30 8.13 1.40
C THR A 53 -8.21 7.63 2.84
N THR A 54 -9.27 6.99 3.32
CA THR A 54 -9.33 6.38 4.65
C THR A 54 -9.20 4.86 4.60
N LEU A 55 -8.72 4.28 5.70
CA LEU A 55 -8.66 2.82 5.84
C LEU A 55 -10.04 2.17 5.76
N GLU A 56 -11.09 2.86 6.24
CA GLU A 56 -12.48 2.39 6.16
C GLU A 56 -13.00 2.33 4.73
N GLU A 57 -12.70 3.34 3.91
CA GLU A 57 -13.07 3.33 2.48
C GLU A 57 -12.39 2.17 1.75
N LEU A 58 -11.10 1.93 2.00
CA LEU A 58 -10.40 0.79 1.40
C LEU A 58 -10.95 -0.56 1.87
N LYS A 59 -11.36 -0.68 3.14
CA LYS A 59 -12.07 -1.87 3.63
C LYS A 59 -13.44 -2.04 2.95
N SER A 60 -14.16 -0.95 2.73
CA SER A 60 -15.43 -0.94 2.00
C SER A 60 -15.26 -1.39 0.56
N ILE A 61 -14.25 -0.89 -0.16
CA ILE A 61 -13.88 -1.35 -1.51
C ILE A 61 -13.55 -2.84 -1.48
N ALA A 62 -12.69 -3.29 -0.56
CA ALA A 62 -12.30 -4.68 -0.45
C ALA A 62 -13.50 -5.62 -0.25
N SER A 63 -14.50 -5.20 0.54
CA SER A 63 -15.70 -6.01 0.80
C SER A 63 -16.48 -6.37 -0.48
N LYS A 64 -16.42 -5.48 -1.49
CA LYS A 64 -17.12 -5.57 -2.78
C LYS A 64 -16.34 -6.35 -3.84
N ILE A 65 -15.12 -6.82 -3.55
CA ILE A 65 -14.34 -7.63 -4.49
C ILE A 65 -15.03 -8.99 -4.67
N HIS A 66 -15.19 -9.39 -5.93
CA HIS A 66 -15.68 -10.70 -6.33
C HIS A 66 -14.49 -11.64 -6.46
N VAL A 67 -14.37 -12.58 -5.54
CA VAL A 67 -13.32 -13.60 -5.46
C VAL A 67 -13.80 -14.75 -4.58
N ASP A 68 -13.14 -15.90 -4.67
CA ASP A 68 -13.35 -17.04 -3.77
C ASP A 68 -13.34 -16.60 -2.29
N SER A 69 -14.30 -17.10 -1.50
CA SER A 69 -14.48 -16.72 -0.09
C SER A 69 -13.31 -17.10 0.82
N SER A 70 -12.45 -18.03 0.41
CA SER A 70 -11.23 -18.39 1.14
C SER A 70 -10.13 -17.32 1.05
N ILE A 71 -10.26 -16.37 0.12
CA ILE A 71 -9.29 -15.30 -0.08
C ILE A 71 -9.65 -14.09 0.79
N ASP A 72 -8.71 -13.68 1.62
CA ASP A 72 -8.78 -12.41 2.35
C ASP A 72 -8.77 -11.24 1.35
N LYS A 73 -9.95 -10.66 1.13
CA LYS A 73 -10.18 -9.57 0.17
C LYS A 73 -9.42 -8.30 0.53
N PHE A 74 -9.31 -7.99 1.83
CA PHE A 74 -8.61 -6.78 2.26
C PHE A 74 -7.10 -6.93 2.08
N LYS A 75 -6.55 -8.11 2.41
CA LYS A 75 -5.15 -8.43 2.08
C LYS A 75 -4.90 -8.40 0.58
N LEU A 76 -5.83 -8.88 -0.23
CA LEU A 76 -5.72 -8.86 -1.69
C LEU A 76 -5.64 -7.41 -2.22
N LEU A 77 -6.60 -6.56 -1.84
CA LEU A 77 -6.59 -5.15 -2.23
C LEU A 77 -5.32 -4.44 -1.76
N SER A 78 -5.00 -4.59 -0.46
CA SER A 78 -3.79 -4.04 0.16
C SER A 78 -2.53 -4.40 -0.62
N THR A 79 -2.39 -5.67 -1.00
CA THR A 79 -1.23 -6.16 -1.74
C THR A 79 -1.18 -5.56 -3.14
N ALA A 80 -2.32 -5.47 -3.84
CA ALA A 80 -2.40 -4.88 -5.16
C ALA A 80 -1.98 -3.40 -5.12
N LEU A 81 -2.54 -2.63 -4.20
CA LEU A 81 -2.24 -1.20 -4.03
C LEU A 81 -0.77 -0.95 -3.69
N VAL A 82 -0.22 -1.67 -2.71
CA VAL A 82 1.20 -1.50 -2.31
C VAL A 82 2.14 -1.82 -3.48
N LEU A 83 1.89 -2.91 -4.22
CA LEU A 83 2.74 -3.25 -5.36
C LEU A 83 2.66 -2.19 -6.47
N ARG A 84 1.47 -1.63 -6.73
CA ARG A 84 1.31 -0.58 -7.74
C ARG A 84 1.95 0.73 -7.31
N TYR A 85 1.81 1.09 -6.04
CA TYR A 85 2.49 2.23 -5.44
C TYR A 85 4.02 2.11 -5.56
N LEU A 86 4.59 0.98 -5.14
CA LEU A 86 6.04 0.75 -5.21
C LEU A 86 6.58 0.83 -6.64
N GLU A 87 5.84 0.32 -7.62
CA GLU A 87 6.24 0.39 -9.03
C GLU A 87 6.22 1.82 -9.57
N ARG A 88 5.25 2.64 -9.15
CA ARG A 88 5.08 4.02 -9.63
C ARG A 88 6.08 4.97 -8.97
N GLU A 89 6.10 5.00 -7.65
CA GLU A 89 6.90 5.97 -6.88
C GLU A 89 8.36 5.52 -6.70
N HIS A 90 8.60 4.21 -6.69
CA HIS A 90 9.91 3.63 -6.41
C HIS A 90 10.42 2.70 -7.51
N GLY A 91 9.84 2.75 -8.71
CA GLY A 91 10.22 1.91 -9.85
C GLY A 91 11.69 2.09 -10.26
N SER A 92 12.21 3.31 -10.21
CA SER A 92 13.63 3.61 -10.48
C SER A 92 14.60 2.96 -9.47
N LYS A 93 14.08 2.60 -8.29
CA LYS A 93 14.81 1.95 -7.19
C LYS A 93 14.34 0.50 -6.96
N ARG A 94 13.79 -0.17 -7.99
CA ARG A 94 13.24 -1.54 -7.89
C ARG A 94 14.19 -2.53 -7.22
N HIS A 95 15.49 -2.45 -7.53
CA HIS A 95 16.53 -3.32 -6.95
C HIS A 95 16.59 -3.28 -5.41
N ILE A 96 16.05 -2.24 -4.76
CA ILE A 96 16.04 -2.08 -3.30
C ILE A 96 14.92 -2.90 -2.65
N TRP A 97 13.74 -2.97 -3.28
CA TRP A 97 12.53 -3.54 -2.65
C TRP A 97 12.01 -4.82 -3.31
N GLU A 98 12.48 -5.16 -4.51
CA GLU A 98 11.95 -6.29 -5.27
C GLU A 98 12.08 -7.63 -4.54
N GLU A 99 13.25 -7.90 -3.94
CA GLU A 99 13.45 -9.16 -3.19
C GLU A 99 12.58 -9.21 -1.93
N VAL A 100 12.40 -8.07 -1.27
CA VAL A 100 11.53 -7.95 -0.07
C VAL A 100 10.09 -8.34 -0.43
N VAL A 101 9.57 -7.82 -1.55
CA VAL A 101 8.19 -8.06 -1.96
C VAL A 101 8.01 -9.30 -2.84
N ARG A 102 9.07 -10.06 -3.10
CA ARG A 102 9.04 -11.24 -3.99
C ARG A 102 7.97 -12.26 -3.57
N LYS A 103 7.80 -12.48 -2.26
CA LYS A 103 6.73 -13.35 -1.73
C LYS A 103 5.34 -12.80 -2.02
N SER A 104 5.14 -11.50 -1.86
CA SER A 104 3.87 -10.82 -2.17
C SER A 104 3.52 -10.91 -3.66
N ARG A 105 4.49 -10.74 -4.56
CA ARG A 105 4.29 -10.92 -6.01
C ARG A 105 3.87 -12.35 -6.35
N LYS A 106 4.61 -13.34 -5.85
CA LYS A 106 4.27 -14.76 -6.07
C LYS A 106 2.87 -15.08 -5.56
N TRP A 107 2.53 -14.59 -4.37
CA TRP A 107 1.22 -14.79 -3.77
C TRP A 107 0.10 -14.18 -4.62
N ILE A 108 0.21 -12.89 -5.00
CA ILE A 108 -0.87 -12.23 -5.73
C ILE A 108 -1.02 -12.78 -7.16
N ILE A 109 0.07 -13.14 -7.84
CA ILE A 109 0.02 -13.77 -9.18
C ILE A 109 -0.75 -15.10 -9.10
N LYS A 110 -0.47 -15.91 -8.07
CA LYS A 110 -1.21 -17.15 -7.83
C LYS A 110 -2.71 -16.87 -7.64
N VAL A 111 -3.06 -15.92 -6.77
CA VAL A 111 -4.46 -15.55 -6.52
C VAL A 111 -5.16 -15.07 -7.80
N ILE A 112 -4.50 -14.25 -8.61
CA ILE A 112 -5.07 -13.74 -9.87
C ILE A 112 -5.28 -14.88 -10.87
N THR A 113 -4.30 -15.77 -11.01
CA THR A 113 -4.36 -16.87 -11.97
C THR A 113 -5.46 -17.87 -11.61
N GLU A 114 -5.60 -18.18 -10.31
CA GLU A 114 -6.52 -19.20 -9.82
C GLU A 114 -7.95 -18.68 -9.62
N HIS A 115 -8.12 -17.41 -9.24
CA HIS A 115 -9.43 -16.89 -8.79
C HIS A 115 -9.94 -15.68 -9.56
N GLN A 116 -9.13 -15.07 -10.43
CA GLN A 116 -9.51 -13.94 -11.30
C GLN A 116 -10.35 -12.87 -10.56
N PRO A 117 -9.82 -12.28 -9.47
CA PRO A 117 -10.57 -11.37 -8.63
C PRO A 117 -10.95 -10.07 -9.37
N LEU A 118 -12.21 -9.66 -9.23
CA LEU A 118 -12.77 -8.47 -9.88
C LEU A 118 -13.33 -7.45 -8.88
N TYR A 119 -13.10 -6.17 -9.13
CA TYR A 119 -13.84 -5.06 -8.53
C TYR A 119 -14.56 -4.30 -9.65
N GLU A 120 -15.88 -4.10 -9.55
CA GLU A 120 -16.68 -3.42 -10.58
C GLU A 120 -16.43 -3.92 -12.03
N LYS A 121 -16.24 -5.24 -12.21
CA LYS A 121 -15.91 -5.93 -13.47
C LYS A 121 -14.49 -5.66 -14.02
N GLN A 122 -13.65 -4.93 -13.29
CA GLN A 122 -12.25 -4.72 -13.60
C GLN A 122 -11.37 -5.70 -12.80
N ALA A 123 -10.29 -6.20 -13.41
CA ALA A 123 -9.31 -7.02 -12.70
C ALA A 123 -8.68 -6.21 -11.55
N ILE A 124 -8.49 -6.84 -10.39
CA ILE A 124 -8.06 -6.12 -9.18
C ILE A 124 -6.72 -5.38 -9.36
N ILE A 125 -5.83 -5.90 -10.20
CA ILE A 125 -4.54 -5.29 -10.48
C ILE A 125 -4.69 -4.01 -11.29
N ASP A 126 -5.58 -4.02 -12.28
CA ASP A 126 -5.81 -2.85 -13.14
C ASP A 126 -6.53 -1.77 -12.33
N PHE A 127 -7.53 -2.17 -11.54
CA PHE A 127 -8.20 -1.28 -10.59
C PHE A 127 -7.18 -0.63 -9.63
N ALA A 128 -6.29 -1.43 -9.03
CA ALA A 128 -5.29 -0.89 -8.11
C ALA A 128 -4.30 0.05 -8.80
N ASP A 129 -3.95 -0.21 -10.06
CA ASP A 129 -3.10 0.67 -10.84
C ASP A 129 -3.75 2.03 -11.09
N ASP A 130 -5.01 2.01 -11.54
CA ASP A 130 -5.81 3.20 -11.79
C ASP A 130 -6.05 3.99 -10.50
N TYR A 131 -6.38 3.31 -9.40
CA TYR A 131 -6.63 3.92 -8.10
C TYR A 131 -5.38 4.64 -7.58
N VAL A 132 -4.23 3.96 -7.56
CA VAL A 132 -2.96 4.56 -7.13
C VAL A 132 -2.58 5.71 -8.06
N LYS A 133 -2.77 5.55 -9.36
CA LYS A 133 -2.52 6.61 -10.33
C LYS A 133 -3.33 7.86 -9.98
N MET A 134 -4.66 7.75 -9.86
CA MET A 134 -5.52 8.89 -9.56
C MET A 134 -5.15 9.54 -8.23
N ALA A 135 -4.91 8.75 -7.19
CA ALA A 135 -4.53 9.26 -5.88
C ALA A 135 -3.23 10.08 -5.90
N LEU A 136 -2.25 9.69 -6.72
CA LEU A 136 -0.95 10.38 -6.83
C LEU A 136 -0.99 11.59 -7.79
N PHE A 137 -1.96 11.66 -8.71
CA PHE A 137 -2.14 12.83 -9.59
C PHE A 137 -2.83 14.00 -8.89
N ASP A 138 -3.69 13.71 -7.90
CA ASP A 138 -4.39 14.72 -7.10
C ASP A 138 -3.59 15.19 -5.86
N SER A 139 -2.32 14.75 -5.73
CA SER A 139 -1.40 15.06 -4.61
C SER A 139 -0.51 16.28 -4.86
#